data_AF-A0A3A8ZRH2-F1
#
_entry.id   AF-A0A3A8ZRH2-F1
#
_cell.length_a   1.000
_cell.length_b   1.000
_cell.length_c   1.000
_cell.angle_alpha   90.00
_cell.angle_beta   90.00
_cell.angle_gamma   90.00
#
_symmetry.space_group_name_H-M   'P 1'
#
loop_
_entity.id
_entity.type
_entity.pdbx_description
1 polymer ?
#
loop_
_entity_poly.entity_id
_entity_poly.type
_entity_poly.pdbx_seq_one_letter_code
_entity_poly.pdbx_strand_id
1 'polypeptide(L)'
;MVKDEQKKSSCFTDISLWDSEAEQEVFRYLQKIINTERFQIFPHMPISEVFKEFRKYEAFKQTYMKYCDLVDCADQQGKHFELSHFDFTIYSQTEYLPVLIIEADGSRHKTDPSVIFFDKFKDYIAAQHEVPMVRLELHKGNMDIKEELVKKLKEKNLDDPYNYPVYCKRCGQKFLYRSNGGFYFCRSCINESTNKSLTLSNNEKNCPPLFVWDISQE
;
A
#
# COMPACT_ATOMS: atom_id res chain seq x y z
N MET A 1 -54.33 -1.83 -25.20
CA MET A 1 -53.21 -1.73 -26.16
C MET A 1 -52.32 -0.59 -25.71
N VAL A 2 -51.06 -0.91 -25.35
CA VAL A 2 -49.82 -0.20 -25.75
C VAL A 2 -49.74 1.28 -25.29
N LYS A 3 -48.82 1.75 -24.43
CA LYS A 3 -47.48 1.32 -23.97
C LYS A 3 -47.23 1.98 -22.61
N ASP A 4 -46.91 1.18 -21.59
CA ASP A 4 -46.09 1.63 -20.47
C ASP A 4 -44.65 1.75 -20.99
N GLU A 5 -44.20 2.98 -21.21
CA GLU A 5 -42.80 3.24 -21.53
C GLU A 5 -41.95 2.97 -20.29
N GLN A 6 -41.30 1.81 -20.33
CA GLN A 6 -40.14 1.47 -19.53
C GLN A 6 -39.15 2.65 -19.54
N LYS A 7 -39.14 3.39 -18.43
CA LYS A 7 -38.03 4.26 -18.06
C LYS A 7 -36.86 3.35 -17.74
N LYS A 8 -36.11 2.96 -18.77
CA LYS A 8 -34.84 2.25 -18.66
C LYS A 8 -33.93 3.08 -17.75
N SER A 9 -33.72 2.57 -16.54
CA SER A 9 -32.60 2.92 -15.69
C SER A 9 -31.33 2.51 -16.42
N SER A 10 -30.74 3.43 -17.18
CA SER A 10 -29.43 3.27 -17.79
C SER A 10 -28.47 4.28 -17.18
N CYS A 11 -27.85 3.94 -16.05
CA CYS A 11 -26.54 4.46 -15.67
C CYS A 11 -25.97 3.68 -14.48
N PHE A 12 -25.71 2.39 -14.68
CA PHE A 12 -24.73 1.65 -13.89
C PHE A 12 -24.00 0.77 -14.89
N THR A 13 -23.19 1.41 -15.73
CA THR A 13 -22.17 0.71 -16.51
C THR A 13 -21.12 0.23 -15.52
N ASP A 14 -20.83 -1.07 -15.56
CA ASP A 14 -19.79 -1.76 -14.80
C ASP A 14 -18.57 -0.86 -14.57
N ILE A 15 -18.34 -0.47 -13.31
CA ILE A 15 -17.07 0.11 -12.91
C ILE A 15 -16.09 -1.06 -12.94
N SER A 16 -15.26 -1.11 -13.98
CA SER A 16 -14.08 -1.98 -13.96
C SER A 16 -13.29 -1.66 -12.70
N LEU A 17 -13.06 -2.66 -11.84
CA LEU A 17 -12.19 -2.55 -10.67
C LEU A 17 -10.74 -2.21 -11.06
N TRP A 18 -10.40 -2.28 -12.34
CA TRP A 18 -9.05 -2.15 -12.87
C TRP A 18 -8.98 -0.97 -13.84
N ASP A 19 -7.97 -0.11 -13.69
CA ASP A 19 -7.71 0.98 -14.64
C ASP A 19 -6.99 0.45 -15.90
N SER A 20 -6.38 -0.73 -15.82
CA SER A 20 -5.73 -1.40 -16.95
C SER A 20 -5.69 -2.94 -16.83
N GLU A 21 -5.48 -3.62 -17.95
CA GLU A 21 -5.21 -5.08 -17.95
C GLU A 21 -3.93 -5.43 -17.18
N ALA A 22 -2.94 -4.54 -17.19
CA ALA A 22 -1.69 -4.70 -16.46
C ALA A 22 -1.92 -4.72 -14.94
N GLU A 23 -2.75 -3.84 -14.40
CA GLU A 23 -3.14 -3.88 -12.98
C GLU A 23 -3.87 -5.18 -12.63
N GLN A 24 -4.79 -5.63 -13.48
CA GLN A 24 -5.47 -6.90 -13.27
C GLN A 24 -4.49 -8.07 -13.20
N GLU A 25 -3.47 -8.07 -14.06
CA GLU A 25 -2.42 -9.09 -14.06
C GLU A 25 -1.53 -9.01 -12.81
N VAL A 26 -1.12 -7.80 -12.40
CA VAL A 26 -0.39 -7.58 -11.13
C VAL A 26 -1.19 -8.15 -9.96
N PHE A 27 -2.49 -7.86 -9.88
CA PHE A 27 -3.35 -8.38 -8.81
C PHE A 27 -3.36 -9.91 -8.77
N ARG A 28 -3.50 -10.57 -9.92
CA ARG A 28 -3.48 -12.04 -10.01
C ARG A 28 -2.18 -12.62 -9.48
N TYR A 29 -1.03 -12.02 -9.80
CA TYR A 29 0.25 -12.48 -9.26
C TYR A 29 0.41 -12.19 -7.77
N LEU A 30 -0.06 -11.03 -7.30
CA LEU A 30 -0.06 -10.72 -5.87
C LEU A 30 -0.89 -11.74 -5.08
N GLN A 31 -2.05 -12.18 -5.59
CA GLN A 31 -2.86 -13.23 -4.95
C GLN A 31 -2.13 -14.58 -4.85
N LYS A 32 -1.22 -14.89 -5.78
CA LYS A 32 -0.41 -16.11 -5.74
C LYS A 32 0.80 -15.99 -4.81
N ILE A 33 1.38 -14.79 -4.68
CA ILE A 33 2.65 -14.56 -3.98
C ILE A 33 2.45 -14.13 -2.53
N ILE A 34 1.40 -13.38 -2.22
CA ILE A 34 1.12 -12.90 -0.86
C ILE A 34 0.48 -14.01 -0.04
N ASN A 35 0.88 -14.13 1.23
CA ASN A 35 0.27 -15.05 2.18
C ASN A 35 -1.16 -14.59 2.55
N THR A 36 -2.14 -14.91 1.70
CA THR A 36 -3.53 -14.46 1.86
C THR A 36 -4.26 -15.04 3.07
N GLU A 37 -3.68 -16.04 3.75
CA GLU A 37 -4.21 -16.52 5.03
C GLU A 37 -3.93 -15.53 6.18
N ARG A 38 -2.92 -14.67 6.03
CA ARG A 38 -2.45 -13.74 7.07
C ARG A 38 -2.53 -12.28 6.65
N PHE A 39 -2.61 -12.03 5.35
CA PHE A 39 -2.65 -10.68 4.77
C PHE A 39 -3.85 -10.54 3.82
N GLN A 40 -4.22 -9.29 3.55
CA GLN A 40 -5.30 -8.94 2.62
C GLN A 40 -4.78 -7.92 1.61
N ILE A 41 -5.17 -8.08 0.35
CA ILE A 41 -4.81 -7.18 -0.75
C ILE A 41 -6.04 -6.35 -1.11
N PHE A 42 -5.92 -5.03 -1.06
CA PHE A 42 -6.98 -4.11 -1.46
C PHE A 42 -6.53 -3.27 -2.66
N PRO A 43 -7.23 -3.35 -3.80
CA PRO A 43 -6.96 -2.50 -4.96
C PRO A 43 -7.54 -1.08 -4.78
N HIS A 44 -6.90 -0.10 -5.40
CA HIS A 44 -7.31 1.32 -5.51
C HIS A 44 -7.77 1.95 -4.19
N MET A 45 -7.01 1.73 -3.14
CA MET A 45 -7.33 2.27 -1.82
C MET A 45 -7.02 3.77 -1.77
N PRO A 46 -8.02 4.64 -1.47
CA PRO A 46 -7.75 6.06 -1.26
C PRO A 46 -6.70 6.25 -0.16
N ILE A 47 -5.78 7.19 -0.35
CA ILE A 47 -4.73 7.47 0.65
C ILE A 47 -5.34 7.78 2.02
N SER A 48 -6.50 8.45 2.04
CA SER A 48 -7.27 8.76 3.25
C SER A 48 -7.83 7.54 3.98
N GLU A 49 -8.05 6.43 3.27
CA GLU A 49 -8.47 5.16 3.88
C GLU A 49 -7.29 4.30 4.33
N VAL A 50 -6.13 4.44 3.67
CA VAL A 50 -4.89 3.79 4.12
C VAL A 50 -4.36 4.41 5.41
N PHE A 51 -4.35 5.75 5.49
CA PHE A 51 -3.84 6.49 6.64
C PHE A 51 -4.97 7.31 7.27
N LYS A 52 -5.49 6.83 8.42
CA LYS A 52 -6.74 7.30 9.03
C LYS A 52 -6.72 8.78 9.42
N GLU A 53 -5.55 9.35 9.69
CA GLU A 53 -5.38 10.79 9.94
C GLU A 53 -5.85 11.64 8.75
N PHE A 54 -5.72 11.15 7.52
CA PHE A 54 -6.09 11.84 6.30
C PHE A 54 -7.58 11.72 5.95
N ARG A 55 -8.36 10.94 6.70
CA ARG A 55 -9.84 11.04 6.67
C ARG A 55 -10.31 12.43 7.08
N LYS A 56 -9.51 13.14 7.88
CA LYS A 56 -9.71 14.56 8.14
C LYS A 56 -9.10 15.35 6.99
N TYR A 57 -9.95 15.89 6.12
CA TYR A 57 -9.54 16.66 4.95
C TYR A 57 -8.46 17.71 5.27
N GLU A 58 -8.63 18.46 6.36
CA GLU A 58 -7.68 19.51 6.73
C GLU A 58 -6.29 18.98 7.09
N ALA A 59 -6.19 17.80 7.72
CA ALA A 59 -4.90 17.17 8.01
C ALA A 59 -4.20 16.69 6.73
N PHE A 60 -4.98 16.15 5.78
CA PHE A 60 -4.45 15.73 4.48
C PHE A 60 -4.00 16.94 3.66
N LYS A 61 -4.81 18.01 3.62
CA LYS A 61 -4.49 19.29 2.98
C LYS A 61 -3.21 19.90 3.52
N GLN A 62 -3.05 19.96 4.85
CA GLN A 62 -1.83 20.50 5.47
C GLN A 62 -0.59 19.71 5.08
N THR A 63 -0.70 18.38 5.02
CA THR A 63 0.39 17.51 4.59
C THR A 63 0.73 17.74 3.11
N TYR A 64 -0.29 17.91 2.27
CA TYR A 64 -0.13 18.22 0.85
C TYR A 64 0.53 19.60 0.62
N MET A 65 0.09 20.64 1.32
CA MET A 65 0.70 21.98 1.26
C MET A 65 2.16 21.94 1.69
N LYS A 66 2.46 21.26 2.80
CA LYS A 66 3.83 21.07 3.27
C LYS A 66 4.70 20.38 2.21
N TYR A 67 4.17 19.37 1.53
CA TYR A 67 4.87 18.73 0.43
C TYR A 67 5.12 19.70 -0.74
N CYS A 68 4.12 20.47 -1.16
CA CYS A 68 4.25 21.47 -2.22
C CYS A 68 5.34 22.50 -1.90
N ASP A 69 5.39 22.98 -0.66
CA ASP A 69 6.41 23.92 -0.19
C ASP A 69 7.81 23.29 -0.19
N LEU A 70 7.92 22.02 0.21
CA LEU A 70 9.20 21.28 0.22
C LEU A 70 9.79 21.08 -1.18
N VAL A 71 8.96 20.99 -2.21
CA VAL A 71 9.39 20.76 -3.61
C VAL A 71 9.27 22.01 -4.49
N ASP A 72 9.01 23.17 -3.90
CA ASP A 72 8.89 24.48 -4.57
C ASP A 72 7.95 24.48 -5.79
N CYS A 73 6.74 23.92 -5.61
CA CYS A 73 5.78 23.71 -6.71
C CYS A 73 4.42 24.36 -6.38
N ALA A 74 4.41 25.70 -6.36
CA ALA A 74 3.24 26.51 -5.97
C ALA A 74 2.02 26.32 -6.91
N ASP A 75 2.27 25.98 -8.18
CA ASP A 75 1.26 25.72 -9.21
C ASP A 75 0.41 24.47 -8.94
N GLN A 76 0.85 23.58 -8.06
CA GLN A 76 0.13 22.35 -7.72
C GLN A 76 -0.84 22.53 -6.54
N GLN A 77 -0.76 23.64 -5.78
CA GLN A 77 -1.53 23.82 -4.54
C GLN A 77 -3.08 23.73 -4.68
N GLY A 78 -3.61 23.88 -5.91
CA GLY A 78 -5.04 23.79 -6.21
C GLY A 78 -5.53 22.44 -6.75
N LYS A 79 -4.69 21.40 -6.78
CA LYS A 79 -5.06 20.09 -7.34
C LYS A 79 -5.84 19.23 -6.34
N HIS A 80 -6.62 18.28 -6.89
CA HIS A 80 -7.45 17.34 -6.16
C HIS A 80 -6.65 16.20 -5.52
N PHE A 81 -5.78 16.52 -4.56
CA PHE A 81 -4.95 15.54 -3.86
C PHE A 81 -5.78 14.49 -3.10
N GLU A 82 -7.00 14.84 -2.70
CA GLU A 82 -7.94 13.98 -1.99
C GLU A 82 -8.43 12.77 -2.81
N LEU A 83 -8.27 12.83 -4.14
CA LEU A 83 -8.62 11.74 -5.05
C LEU A 83 -7.47 10.73 -5.24
N SER A 84 -6.31 11.01 -4.64
CA SER A 84 -5.15 10.11 -4.73
C SER A 84 -5.44 8.79 -4.02
N HIS A 85 -5.08 7.69 -4.67
CA HIS A 85 -5.19 6.33 -4.15
C HIS A 85 -3.89 5.57 -4.43
N PHE A 86 -3.64 4.50 -3.71
CA PHE A 86 -2.61 3.53 -4.06
C PHE A 86 -3.22 2.39 -4.87
N ASP A 87 -2.52 1.91 -5.90
CA ASP A 87 -3.06 0.88 -6.81
C ASP A 87 -3.29 -0.43 -6.06
N PHE A 88 -2.37 -0.83 -5.18
CA PHE A 88 -2.56 -1.95 -4.26
C PHE A 88 -1.99 -1.64 -2.89
N THR A 89 -2.79 -1.89 -1.85
CA THR A 89 -2.33 -1.86 -0.46
C THR A 89 -2.53 -3.22 0.20
N ILE A 90 -1.47 -3.76 0.78
CA ILE A 90 -1.50 -5.03 1.51
C ILE A 90 -1.57 -4.73 3.00
N TYR A 91 -2.48 -5.38 3.71
CA TYR A 91 -2.70 -5.22 5.14
C TYR A 91 -2.46 -6.52 5.89
N SER A 92 -1.94 -6.41 7.12
CA SER A 92 -2.01 -7.52 8.08
C SER A 92 -3.46 -7.74 8.54
N GLN A 93 -3.93 -8.99 8.55
CA GLN A 93 -5.26 -9.34 9.05
C GLN A 93 -5.40 -9.14 10.56
N THR A 94 -4.29 -9.13 11.31
CA THR A 94 -4.33 -9.02 12.77
C THR A 94 -4.31 -7.58 13.27
N GLU A 95 -3.63 -6.68 12.57
CA GLU A 95 -3.48 -5.27 12.96
C GLU A 95 -4.35 -4.34 12.11
N TYR A 96 -4.81 -4.76 10.93
CA TYR A 96 -5.49 -3.91 9.95
C TYR A 96 -4.71 -2.63 9.65
N LEU A 97 -3.38 -2.77 9.54
CA LEU A 97 -2.44 -1.71 9.18
C LEU A 97 -1.67 -2.11 7.91
N PRO A 98 -1.32 -1.15 7.05
CA PRO A 98 -0.68 -1.41 5.77
C PRO A 98 0.75 -1.93 5.99
N VAL A 99 1.12 -3.02 5.32
CA VAL A 99 2.47 -3.62 5.41
C VAL A 99 3.28 -3.46 4.13
N LEU A 100 2.63 -3.22 3.00
CA LEU A 100 3.26 -3.02 1.70
C LEU A 100 2.30 -2.27 0.77
N ILE A 101 2.85 -1.37 -0.04
CA ILE A 101 2.15 -0.66 -1.11
C ILE A 101 2.80 -1.05 -2.45
N ILE A 102 1.97 -1.34 -3.45
CA ILE A 102 2.41 -1.56 -4.84
C ILE A 102 1.74 -0.53 -5.74
N GLU A 103 2.53 0.05 -6.64
CA GLU A 103 2.10 0.98 -7.70
C GLU A 103 2.48 0.38 -9.06
N ALA A 104 1.59 0.48 -10.04
CA ALA A 104 1.72 -0.04 -11.40
C ALA A 104 1.84 1.11 -12.41
N ASP A 105 3.08 1.54 -12.65
CA ASP A 105 3.36 2.76 -13.41
C ASP A 105 3.28 2.54 -14.93
N GLY A 106 2.20 3.05 -15.54
CA GLY A 106 2.08 3.18 -16.98
C GLY A 106 2.97 4.27 -17.60
N SER A 107 2.86 4.48 -18.91
CA SER A 107 3.71 5.44 -19.65
C SER A 107 3.59 6.88 -19.17
N ARG A 108 2.40 7.30 -18.72
CA ARG A 108 2.15 8.66 -18.22
C ARG A 108 3.00 9.01 -16.99
N HIS A 109 3.35 8.04 -16.17
CA HIS A 109 4.21 8.21 -14.99
C HIS A 109 5.66 8.59 -15.34
N LYS A 110 6.04 8.58 -16.64
CA LYS A 110 7.32 9.09 -17.13
C LYS A 110 7.25 10.41 -17.88
N THR A 111 6.08 10.78 -18.37
CA THR A 111 5.95 11.87 -19.35
C THR A 111 5.03 12.99 -18.89
N ASP A 112 4.07 12.72 -18.01
CA ASP A 112 3.10 13.70 -17.53
C ASP A 112 3.57 14.29 -16.19
N PRO A 113 3.98 15.57 -16.15
CA PRO A 113 4.48 16.21 -14.93
C PRO A 113 3.49 16.16 -13.77
N SER A 114 2.18 16.20 -14.04
CA SER A 114 1.16 16.14 -13.00
C SER A 114 1.12 14.76 -12.35
N VAL A 115 1.25 13.69 -13.15
CA VAL A 115 1.29 12.31 -12.63
C VAL A 115 2.57 12.08 -11.83
N ILE A 116 3.72 12.50 -12.38
CA ILE A 116 5.03 12.41 -11.69
C ILE A 116 5.02 13.15 -10.35
N PHE A 117 4.34 14.30 -10.27
CA PHE A 117 4.20 15.04 -9.02
C PHE A 117 3.43 14.24 -7.97
N PHE A 118 2.28 13.66 -8.35
CA PHE A 118 1.49 12.82 -7.44
C PHE A 118 2.21 11.53 -7.06
N ASP A 119 2.99 10.95 -7.96
CA ASP A 119 3.84 9.79 -7.67
C ASP A 119 4.82 10.09 -6.53
N LYS A 120 5.50 11.23 -6.61
CA LYS A 120 6.43 11.67 -5.57
C LYS A 120 5.70 12.07 -4.27
N PHE A 121 4.47 12.55 -4.35
CA PHE A 121 3.64 12.81 -3.17
C PHE A 121 3.24 11.50 -2.47
N LYS A 122 2.87 10.46 -3.22
CA LYS A 122 2.65 9.10 -2.72
C LYS A 122 3.91 8.55 -2.05
N ASP A 123 5.07 8.69 -2.68
CA ASP A 123 6.37 8.30 -2.12
C ASP A 123 6.62 8.99 -0.77
N TYR A 124 6.39 10.31 -0.72
CA TYR A 124 6.54 11.11 0.49
C TYR A 124 5.64 10.59 1.62
N ILE A 125 4.37 10.32 1.34
CA ILE A 125 3.42 9.80 2.32
C ILE A 125 3.84 8.42 2.83
N ALA A 126 4.14 7.47 1.94
CA ALA A 126 4.54 6.12 2.34
C ALA A 126 5.79 6.16 3.22
N ALA A 127 6.76 7.01 2.90
CA ALA A 127 7.98 7.21 3.68
C ALA A 127 7.70 7.78 5.08
N GLN A 128 6.80 8.77 5.21
CA GLN A 128 6.43 9.32 6.53
C GLN A 128 5.81 8.27 7.46
N HIS A 129 5.12 7.27 6.91
CA HIS A 129 4.48 6.20 7.67
C HIS A 129 5.33 4.92 7.77
N GLU A 130 6.56 4.96 7.25
CA GLU A 130 7.49 3.82 7.21
C GLU A 130 6.89 2.56 6.56
N VAL A 131 5.99 2.74 5.58
CA VAL A 131 5.40 1.64 4.81
C VAL A 131 6.25 1.43 3.56
N PRO A 132 6.78 0.22 3.32
CA PRO A 132 7.54 -0.04 2.11
C PRO A 132 6.64 0.09 0.89
N MET A 133 7.17 0.73 -0.15
CA MET A 133 6.48 0.88 -1.43
C MET A 133 7.34 0.35 -2.57
N VAL A 134 6.69 -0.37 -3.48
CA VAL A 134 7.26 -0.94 -4.70
C VAL A 134 6.53 -0.36 -5.91
N ARG A 135 7.30 0.21 -6.84
CA ARG A 135 6.81 0.70 -8.12
C ARG A 135 7.20 -0.27 -9.23
N LEU A 136 6.21 -0.72 -10.01
CA LEU A 136 6.39 -1.54 -11.18
C LEU A 136 6.39 -0.66 -12.41
N GLU A 137 7.51 -0.64 -13.13
CA GLU A 137 7.74 0.26 -14.26
C GLU A 137 7.18 -0.33 -15.57
N LEU A 138 5.86 -0.41 -15.72
CA LEU A 138 5.15 -1.17 -16.77
C LEU A 138 5.06 -0.47 -18.14
N HIS A 139 5.84 0.58 -18.37
CA HIS A 139 5.82 1.38 -19.61
C HIS A 139 6.67 0.79 -20.74
N LYS A 140 7.42 -0.30 -20.51
CA LYS A 140 8.21 -0.96 -21.56
C LYS A 140 7.39 -2.09 -22.19
N GLY A 141 7.25 -2.07 -23.52
CA GLY A 141 6.56 -3.13 -24.26
C GLY A 141 7.22 -4.50 -24.05
N ASN A 142 6.41 -5.56 -23.93
CA ASN A 142 6.81 -6.96 -23.71
C ASN A 142 7.50 -7.26 -22.36
N MET A 143 7.24 -6.47 -21.32
CA MET A 143 7.70 -6.78 -19.97
C MET A 143 6.91 -7.97 -19.39
N ASP A 144 7.62 -8.95 -18.81
CA ASP A 144 7.01 -9.96 -17.95
C ASP A 144 6.70 -9.33 -16.58
N ILE A 145 5.41 -9.09 -16.33
CA ILE A 145 4.91 -8.46 -15.09
C ILE A 145 5.27 -9.30 -13.86
N LYS A 146 5.23 -10.64 -13.97
CA LYS A 146 5.54 -11.55 -12.87
C LYS A 146 7.00 -11.44 -12.50
N GLU A 147 7.90 -11.51 -13.48
CA GLU A 147 9.34 -11.45 -13.25
C GLU A 147 9.74 -10.10 -12.65
N GLU A 148 9.24 -8.99 -13.20
CA GLU A 148 9.53 -7.65 -12.67
C GLU A 148 8.98 -7.48 -11.24
N LEU A 149 7.77 -7.95 -10.95
CA LEU A 149 7.19 -7.93 -9.60
C LEU A 149 8.08 -8.71 -8.62
N VAL A 150 8.42 -9.97 -8.92
CA VAL A 150 9.25 -10.81 -8.06
C VAL A 150 10.62 -10.16 -7.82
N LYS A 151 11.24 -9.63 -8.88
CA LYS A 151 12.53 -8.94 -8.81
C LYS A 151 12.46 -7.73 -7.88
N LYS A 152 11.47 -6.86 -8.05
CA LYS A 152 11.30 -5.65 -7.22
C LYS A 152 11.03 -5.96 -5.76
N LEU A 153 10.23 -6.98 -5.48
CA LEU A 153 9.96 -7.43 -4.10
C LEU A 153 11.23 -7.94 -3.41
N LYS A 154 12.06 -8.71 -4.14
CA LYS A 154 13.36 -9.19 -3.64
C LYS A 154 14.39 -8.08 -3.48
N GLU A 155 14.46 -7.11 -4.40
CA GLU A 155 15.36 -5.95 -4.29
C GLU A 155 15.06 -5.09 -3.05
N LYS A 156 13.80 -5.03 -2.62
CA LYS A 156 13.41 -4.38 -1.37
C LYS A 156 13.68 -5.23 -0.12
N ASN A 157 14.23 -6.43 -0.29
CA ASN A 157 14.50 -7.40 0.76
C ASN A 157 13.24 -7.75 1.58
N LEU A 158 12.05 -7.69 0.96
CA LEU A 158 10.77 -7.93 1.63
C LEU A 158 10.48 -9.43 1.83
N ASP A 159 11.28 -10.30 1.21
CA ASP A 159 11.22 -11.76 1.32
C ASP A 159 11.69 -12.30 2.66
N ASP A 160 12.42 -11.48 3.41
CA ASP A 160 12.65 -11.73 4.82
C ASP A 160 11.34 -11.46 5.60
N PRO A 161 10.78 -12.46 6.32
CA PRO A 161 9.59 -12.30 7.17
C PRO A 161 9.75 -11.19 8.23
N TYR A 162 10.94 -10.65 8.42
CA TYR A 162 11.26 -9.63 9.41
C TYR A 162 11.35 -8.21 8.84
N ASN A 163 11.20 -8.04 7.52
CA ASN A 163 11.45 -6.78 6.80
C ASN A 163 10.20 -5.98 6.42
N TYR A 164 9.00 -6.45 6.79
CA TYR A 164 7.79 -5.63 6.72
C TYR A 164 7.49 -4.98 8.08
N PRO A 165 6.77 -3.85 8.11
CA PRO A 165 6.48 -3.17 9.37
C PRO A 165 5.52 -4.00 10.23
N VAL A 166 5.93 -4.28 11.46
CA VAL A 166 5.09 -4.94 12.48
C VAL A 166 4.59 -3.87 13.43
N TYR A 167 3.30 -3.88 13.77
CA TYR A 167 2.67 -2.80 14.52
C TYR A 167 2.24 -3.21 15.93
N CYS A 168 2.32 -2.26 16.85
CA CYS A 168 1.77 -2.41 18.19
C CYS A 168 0.24 -2.29 18.14
N LYS A 169 -0.47 -3.39 18.45
CA LYS A 169 -1.95 -3.41 18.52
C LYS A 169 -2.58 -2.37 19.46
N ARG A 170 -1.83 -1.88 20.45
CA ARG A 170 -2.33 -0.90 21.43
C ARG A 170 -2.30 0.54 20.92
N CYS A 171 -1.21 0.94 20.26
CA CYS A 171 -1.01 2.35 19.84
C CYS A 171 -0.91 2.55 18.33
N GLY A 172 -0.90 1.47 17.53
CA GLY A 172 -0.76 1.52 16.07
C GLY A 172 0.65 1.88 15.57
N GLN A 173 1.60 2.18 16.46
CA GLN A 173 2.97 2.51 16.05
C GLN A 173 3.76 1.28 15.67
N LYS A 174 4.67 1.45 14.71
CA LYS A 174 5.63 0.43 14.29
C LYS A 174 6.51 -0.01 15.46
N PHE A 175 6.63 -1.31 15.63
CA PHE A 175 7.57 -1.92 16.54
C PHE A 175 9.00 -1.77 16.04
N LEU A 176 9.94 -1.71 16.97
CA LEU A 176 11.36 -1.75 16.64
C LEU A 176 11.93 -3.14 16.85
N TYR A 177 12.77 -3.58 15.93
CA TYR A 177 13.42 -4.88 16.01
C TYR A 177 14.71 -4.84 16.83
N ARG A 178 14.93 -5.85 17.66
CA ARG A 178 16.23 -6.16 18.28
C ARG A 178 16.70 -7.54 17.83
N SER A 179 17.85 -7.57 17.16
CA SER A 179 18.51 -8.81 16.73
C SER A 179 18.94 -9.68 17.91
N ASN A 180 19.45 -9.06 18.98
CA ASN A 180 19.83 -9.77 20.21
C ASN A 180 18.59 -10.29 20.94
N GLY A 181 18.23 -11.54 20.64
CA GLY A 181 17.05 -12.23 21.18
C GLY A 181 15.85 -12.32 20.22
N GLY A 182 15.95 -11.76 19.01
CA GLY A 182 14.94 -11.91 17.96
C GLY A 182 13.54 -11.47 18.39
N PHE A 183 13.37 -10.20 18.77
CA PHE A 183 12.06 -9.69 19.18
C PHE A 183 11.84 -8.22 18.82
N TYR A 184 10.57 -7.87 18.77
CA TYR A 184 10.05 -6.53 18.53
C TYR A 184 9.66 -5.87 19.85
N PHE A 185 9.84 -4.55 19.99
CA PHE A 185 9.44 -3.82 21.20
C PHE A 185 8.85 -2.44 20.89
N CYS A 186 7.80 -2.06 21.64
CA CYS A 186 7.11 -0.79 21.45
C CYS A 186 7.74 0.28 22.35
N ARG A 187 8.00 1.47 21.79
CA ARG A 187 8.51 2.60 22.56
C ARG A 187 7.45 3.26 23.44
N SER A 188 6.20 3.22 23.00
CA SER A 188 5.11 3.99 23.62
C SER A 188 4.25 3.18 24.58
N CYS A 189 4.25 1.85 24.47
CA CYS A 189 3.44 0.99 25.32
C CYS A 189 4.31 0.13 26.25
N ILE A 190 3.90 0.07 27.51
CA ILE A 190 4.51 -0.79 28.54
C ILE A 190 3.63 -2.01 28.83
N ASN A 191 4.26 -3.11 29.21
CA ASN A 191 3.63 -4.27 29.81
C ASN A 191 3.54 -4.04 31.32
N GLU A 192 2.33 -3.88 31.82
CA GLU A 192 2.01 -3.57 33.22
C GLU A 192 2.55 -4.60 34.20
N SER A 193 2.65 -5.88 33.83
CA SER A 193 3.15 -6.92 34.75
C SER A 193 4.66 -6.88 34.97
N THR A 194 5.40 -6.33 34.00
CA THR A 194 6.87 -6.31 34.03
C THR A 194 7.45 -4.90 34.13
N ASN A 195 6.60 -3.87 33.97
CA ASN A 195 6.97 -2.47 33.84
C ASN A 195 8.04 -2.22 32.74
N LYS A 196 8.10 -3.08 31.73
CA LYS A 196 8.99 -2.98 30.56
C LYS A 196 8.19 -2.67 29.31
N SER A 197 8.85 -2.27 28.23
CA SER A 197 8.21 -2.13 26.91
C SER A 197 7.42 -3.38 26.53
N LEU A 198 6.25 -3.19 25.91
CA LEU A 198 5.52 -4.28 25.27
C LEU A 198 6.41 -4.91 24.21
N THR A 199 6.52 -6.24 24.23
CA THR A 199 7.35 -6.99 23.29
C THR A 199 6.53 -8.02 22.51
N LEU A 200 7.04 -8.38 21.33
CA LEU A 200 6.49 -9.42 20.48
C LEU A 200 7.66 -10.27 19.96
N SER A 201 7.65 -11.57 20.25
CA SER A 201 8.70 -12.47 19.76
C SER A 201 8.60 -12.61 18.24
N ASN A 202 9.76 -12.63 17.59
CA ASN A 202 9.86 -12.75 16.15
C ASN A 202 9.75 -14.23 15.73
N ASN A 203 8.54 -14.70 15.45
CA ASN A 203 8.26 -16.06 15.03
C ASN A 203 7.06 -16.08 14.08
N GLU A 204 6.87 -17.15 13.32
CA GLU A 204 5.83 -17.26 12.29
C GLU A 204 4.41 -17.01 12.82
N LYS A 205 4.13 -17.32 14.08
CA LYS A 205 2.83 -17.07 14.70
C LYS A 205 2.54 -15.57 14.87
N ASN A 206 3.56 -14.80 15.23
CA ASN A 206 3.45 -13.37 15.52
C ASN A 206 3.80 -12.48 14.32
N CYS A 207 4.73 -12.96 13.49
CA CYS A 207 5.32 -12.29 12.35
C CYS A 207 5.37 -13.32 11.19
N PRO A 208 4.21 -13.70 10.62
CA PRO A 208 4.15 -14.65 9.52
C PRO A 208 4.83 -14.09 8.27
N PRO A 209 5.40 -14.92 7.39
CA PRO A 209 5.99 -14.46 6.14
C PRO A 209 4.94 -13.75 5.28
N LEU A 210 5.30 -12.58 4.76
CA LEU A 210 4.46 -11.80 3.85
C LEU A 210 4.24 -12.53 2.52
N PHE A 211 5.27 -13.20 2.02
CA PHE A 211 5.21 -13.93 0.77
C PHE A 211 5.22 -15.45 1.00
N VAL A 212 4.33 -16.12 0.29
CA VAL A 212 4.39 -17.55 0.02
C VAL A 212 4.82 -17.67 -1.44
N TRP A 213 6.11 -17.86 -1.67
CA TRP A 213 6.62 -18.10 -3.02
C TRP A 213 6.20 -19.50 -3.45
N ASP A 214 4.93 -19.70 -3.78
CA ASP A 214 4.46 -20.89 -4.47
C ASP A 214 5.02 -20.84 -5.90
N ILE A 215 6.27 -21.28 -6.05
CA ILE A 215 6.89 -21.63 -7.32
C ILE A 215 6.61 -23.12 -7.63
N SER A 216 5.49 -23.65 -7.15
CA SER A 216 4.98 -24.95 -7.54
C SER A 216 3.85 -24.78 -8.56
N GLN A 217 4.26 -24.91 -9.82
CA GLN A 217 3.48 -25.34 -10.99
C GLN A 217 2.71 -24.25 -11.76
N GLU A 218 3.38 -23.73 -12.79
CA GLU A 218 2.92 -23.79 -14.18
C GLU A 218 4.07 -24.29 -15.05
#